data_AF-A0A1L5PB23-F1
#
_entry.id   AF-A0A1L5PB23-F1
#
_cell.length_a   1.000
_cell.length_b   1.000
_cell.length_c   1.000
_cell.angle_alpha   90.00
_cell.angle_beta   90.00
_cell.angle_gamma   90.00
#
_symmetry.space_group_name_H-M   'P 1'
#
loop_
_entity.id
_entity.type
_entity.pdbx_description
1 polymer ?
#
loop_
_entity_poly.entity_id
_entity_poly.type
_entity_poly.pdbx_seq_one_letter_code
_entity_poly.pdbx_strand_id
1 'polypeptide(L)'
;MTKHQITHLVGEDQKLPDQQPDWLESLRRNFDAEVHLPADISREFLSAARLWAIDNKVDFGLFHEAGKIIIAHFGGDEIYLPSRWSDKRWHIGLEGNEPFDSGD
;
A
#
# COMPACT_ATOMS: atom_id res chain seq x y z
N MET A 1 0.57 48.64 -15.70
CA MET A 1 0.30 47.77 -14.53
C MET A 1 -1.01 47.05 -14.77
N THR A 2 -0.93 45.85 -15.35
CA THR A 2 -2.08 45.01 -15.67
C THR A 2 -2.36 44.07 -14.50
N LYS A 3 -3.56 44.18 -13.91
CA LYS A 3 -4.03 43.28 -12.85
C LYS A 3 -4.47 41.96 -13.49
N HIS A 4 -3.73 40.88 -13.25
CA HIS A 4 -4.18 39.55 -13.61
C HIS A 4 -5.08 39.03 -12.47
N GLN A 5 -6.39 39.08 -12.69
CA GLN A 5 -7.34 38.32 -11.88
C GLN A 5 -7.20 36.85 -12.30
N ILE A 6 -6.72 36.03 -11.37
CA ILE A 6 -6.73 34.58 -11.51
C ILE A 6 -8.17 34.15 -11.26
N THR A 7 -8.85 33.77 -12.33
CA THR A 7 -10.15 33.10 -12.28
C THR A 7 -9.95 31.76 -11.56
N HIS A 8 -10.46 31.64 -10.34
CA HIS A 8 -10.63 30.34 -9.68
C HIS A 8 -11.57 29.50 -10.56
N LEU A 9 -11.02 28.51 -11.26
CA LEU A 9 -11.78 27.47 -11.93
C LEU A 9 -12.47 26.63 -10.83
N VAL A 10 -13.78 26.83 -10.74
CA VAL A 10 -14.73 25.96 -10.06
C VAL A 10 -14.58 24.55 -10.61
N GLY A 11 -14.20 23.60 -9.75
CA GLY A 11 -14.09 22.19 -10.08
C GLY A 11 -13.29 21.36 -9.08
N GLU A 12 -13.19 21.77 -7.81
CA GLU A 12 -12.77 20.85 -6.75
C GLU A 12 -14.02 20.11 -6.31
N ASP A 13 -14.28 18.96 -6.94
CA ASP A 13 -15.10 17.91 -6.34
C ASP A 13 -14.60 17.75 -4.90
N GLN A 14 -15.46 18.03 -3.92
CA GLN A 14 -15.07 18.03 -2.51
C GLN A 14 -14.78 16.59 -2.10
N LYS A 15 -13.54 16.17 -2.33
CA LYS A 15 -13.00 14.90 -1.85
C LYS A 15 -13.21 14.86 -0.34
N LEU A 16 -13.74 13.76 0.18
CA LEU A 16 -13.87 13.57 1.62
C LEU A 16 -12.49 13.74 2.27
N PRO A 17 -12.38 14.31 3.48
CA PRO A 17 -11.09 14.54 4.15
C PRO A 17 -10.26 13.26 4.34
N ASP A 18 -10.89 12.10 4.18
CA ASP A 18 -10.33 10.76 4.31
C ASP A 18 -9.76 10.19 3.00
N GLN A 19 -9.96 10.87 1.86
CA GLN A 19 -9.50 10.40 0.55
C GLN A 19 -8.12 10.97 0.20
N GLN A 20 -7.28 10.14 -0.43
CA GLN A 20 -5.94 10.56 -0.85
C GLN A 20 -6.00 11.71 -1.87
N PRO A 21 -5.01 12.62 -1.88
CA PRO A 21 -4.89 13.63 -2.93
C PRO A 21 -4.81 12.99 -4.32
N ASP A 22 -5.41 13.62 -5.33
CA ASP A 22 -5.47 13.08 -6.71
C ASP A 22 -4.10 12.77 -7.31
N TRP A 23 -3.06 13.52 -6.95
CA TRP A 23 -1.70 13.27 -7.40
C TRP A 23 -1.14 11.96 -6.84
N LEU A 24 -1.53 11.58 -5.62
CA LEU A 24 -1.08 10.35 -4.97
C LEU A 24 -1.80 9.14 -5.56
N GLU A 25 -3.11 9.27 -5.85
CA GLU A 25 -3.84 8.25 -6.61
C GLU A 25 -3.25 8.08 -8.02
N SER A 26 -2.91 9.18 -8.68
CA SER A 26 -2.25 9.14 -9.99
C SER A 26 -0.89 8.45 -9.92
N LEU A 27 -0.11 8.67 -8.85
CA LEU A 27 1.14 7.95 -8.62
C LEU A 27 0.91 6.45 -8.40
N ARG A 28 -0.13 6.11 -7.64
CA ARG A 28 -0.49 4.72 -7.29
C ARG A 28 -0.94 3.90 -8.49
N ARG A 29 -1.57 4.54 -9.49
CA ARG A 29 -1.95 3.90 -10.77
C ARG A 29 -0.79 3.41 -11.63
N ASN A 30 0.46 3.76 -11.30
CA ASN A 30 1.62 3.24 -12.01
C ASN A 30 1.98 1.80 -11.61
N PHE A 31 1.42 1.29 -10.51
CA PHE A 31 1.61 -0.08 -10.05
C PHE A 31 0.53 -1.01 -10.64
N ASP A 32 0.85 -2.30 -10.77
CA ASP A 32 -0.05 -3.29 -11.37
C ASP A 32 -1.08 -3.81 -10.35
N ALA A 33 -0.70 -3.87 -9.08
CA ALA A 33 -1.51 -4.44 -8.01
C ALA A 33 -1.25 -3.79 -6.65
N GLU A 34 -2.16 -4.06 -5.71
CA GLU A 34 -2.16 -3.49 -4.36
C GLU A 34 -2.55 -4.53 -3.31
N VAL A 35 -1.83 -4.53 -2.19
CA VAL A 35 -2.20 -5.23 -0.95
C VAL A 35 -2.74 -4.21 0.04
N HIS A 36 -3.94 -4.46 0.57
CA HIS A 36 -4.62 -3.55 1.50
C HIS A 36 -4.60 -4.13 2.91
N LEU A 37 -3.73 -3.58 3.76
CA LEU A 37 -3.63 -3.91 5.17
C LEU A 37 -4.52 -2.97 6.00
N PRO A 38 -5.07 -3.44 7.14
CA PRO A 38 -5.77 -2.54 8.04
C PRO A 38 -4.77 -1.60 8.73
N ALA A 39 -5.18 -0.37 9.04
CA ALA A 39 -4.27 0.63 9.64
C ALA A 39 -3.81 0.28 11.06
N ASP A 40 -4.50 -0.65 11.73
CA ASP A 40 -4.15 -1.18 13.04
C ASP A 40 -3.28 -2.45 12.97
N ILE A 41 -2.81 -2.84 11.77
CA ILE A 41 -1.84 -3.93 11.61
C ILE A 41 -0.61 -3.64 12.48
N SER A 42 -0.05 -4.68 13.11
CA SER A 42 1.08 -4.49 14.02
C SER A 42 2.28 -3.89 13.29
N ARG A 43 2.97 -2.97 13.96
CA ARG A 43 4.16 -2.32 13.40
C ARG A 43 5.26 -3.35 13.15
N GLU A 44 5.35 -4.36 14.01
CA GLU A 44 6.28 -5.48 13.92
C GLU A 44 6.04 -6.26 12.63
N PHE A 45 4.78 -6.62 12.35
CA PHE A 45 4.40 -7.31 11.11
C PHE A 45 4.69 -6.46 9.88
N LEU A 46 4.30 -5.18 9.88
CA LEU A 46 4.53 -4.29 8.75
C LEU A 46 6.04 -4.10 8.48
N SER A 47 6.85 -4.05 9.53
CA SER A 47 8.30 -3.94 9.40
C SER A 47 8.90 -5.22 8.82
N ALA A 48 8.49 -6.39 9.31
CA ALA A 48 8.92 -7.68 8.78
C ALA A 48 8.53 -7.85 7.31
N ALA A 49 7.29 -7.49 6.95
CA ALA A 49 6.80 -7.55 5.57
C ALA A 49 7.64 -6.72 4.61
N ARG A 50 8.02 -5.49 5.01
CA ARG A 50 8.86 -4.64 4.17
C ARG A 50 10.28 -5.17 4.05
N LEU A 51 10.88 -5.62 5.14
CA LEU A 51 12.22 -6.20 5.11
C LEU A 51 12.25 -7.41 4.19
N TRP A 52 11.26 -8.30 4.30
CA TRP A 52 11.12 -9.45 3.41
C TRP A 52 10.97 -9.05 1.94
N ALA A 53 10.14 -8.05 1.64
CA ALA A 53 9.99 -7.54 0.28
C ALA A 53 11.30 -6.95 -0.27
N ILE A 54 12.05 -6.19 0.55
CA ILE A 54 13.37 -5.64 0.20
C ILE A 54 14.38 -6.76 -0.06
N ASP A 55 14.44 -7.77 0.81
CA ASP A 55 15.35 -8.91 0.68
C ASP A 55 15.10 -9.69 -0.62
N ASN A 56 13.83 -9.75 -1.05
CA ASN A 56 13.42 -10.38 -2.30
C ASN A 56 13.40 -9.42 -3.51
N LYS A 57 13.90 -8.18 -3.35
CA LYS A 57 14.04 -7.17 -4.41
C LYS A 57 12.71 -6.77 -5.07
N VAL A 58 11.63 -6.79 -4.30
CA VAL A 58 10.33 -6.31 -4.77
C VAL A 58 10.37 -4.80 -4.90
N ASP A 59 9.96 -4.28 -6.05
CA ASP A 59 9.72 -2.86 -6.24
C ASP A 59 8.30 -2.51 -5.77
N PHE A 60 8.20 -1.78 -4.67
CA PHE A 60 6.91 -1.43 -4.06
C PHE A 60 6.81 0.03 -3.63
N GLY A 61 5.58 0.55 -3.64
CA GLY A 61 5.19 1.81 -3.03
C GLY A 61 4.38 1.57 -1.76
N LEU A 62 4.57 2.43 -0.76
CA LEU A 62 3.78 2.41 0.47
C LEU A 62 2.94 3.68 0.59
N PHE A 63 1.64 3.48 0.79
CA PHE A 63 0.66 4.54 0.89
C PHE A 63 -0.23 4.38 2.12
N HIS A 64 -0.80 5.48 2.59
CA HIS A 64 -1.74 5.50 3.72
C HIS A 64 -3.05 6.12 3.27
N GLU A 65 -4.15 5.45 3.58
CA GLU A 65 -5.52 5.92 3.37
C GLU A 65 -6.29 5.75 4.69
N ALA A 66 -7.41 6.45 4.88
CA ALA A 66 -8.17 6.34 6.12
C ALA A 66 -8.50 4.86 6.45
N GLY A 67 -7.93 4.37 7.56
CA GLY A 67 -8.13 3.01 8.03
C GLY A 67 -7.34 1.93 7.28
N LYS A 68 -6.46 2.28 6.32
CA LYS A 68 -5.69 1.30 5.54
C LYS A 68 -4.25 1.71 5.30
N ILE A 69 -3.39 0.70 5.22
CA ILE A 69 -2.04 0.80 4.68
C ILE A 69 -2.03 0.03 3.37
N ILE A 70 -1.58 0.67 2.30
CA ILE A 70 -1.56 0.09 0.96
C ILE A 70 -0.11 -0.16 0.56
N ILE A 71 0.19 -1.40 0.18
CA ILE A 71 1.46 -1.77 -0.46
C ILE A 71 1.16 -2.01 -1.93
N ALA A 72 1.55 -1.07 -2.80
CA ALA A 72 1.39 -1.20 -4.25
C ALA A 72 2.67 -1.80 -4.84
N HIS A 73 2.55 -2.65 -5.84
CA HIS A 73 3.69 -3.37 -6.43
C HIS A 73 3.48 -3.67 -7.92
N PHE A 74 4.56 -4.02 -8.61
CA PHE A 74 4.50 -4.53 -9.98
C PHE A 74 4.20 -6.04 -9.99
N GLY A 75 3.58 -6.53 -11.06
CA GLY A 75 3.11 -7.91 -11.13
C GLY A 75 4.23 -8.94 -11.06
N GLY A 76 3.93 -10.10 -10.48
CA GLY A 76 4.86 -11.24 -10.36
C GLY A 76 5.54 -11.38 -9.00
N ASP A 77 5.41 -10.37 -8.13
CA ASP A 77 6.02 -10.34 -6.80
C ASP A 77 5.01 -10.59 -5.67
N GLU A 78 3.77 -11.00 -5.99
CA GLU A 78 2.68 -11.19 -5.01
C GLU A 78 3.08 -12.17 -3.90
N ILE A 79 3.93 -13.15 -4.24
CA ILE A 79 4.39 -14.21 -3.34
C ILE A 79 5.30 -13.71 -2.21
N TYR A 80 5.87 -12.51 -2.34
CA TYR A 80 6.73 -11.89 -1.34
C TYR A 80 6.01 -10.81 -0.53
N LEU A 81 4.72 -10.60 -0.78
CA LEU A 81 3.93 -9.58 -0.13
C LEU A 81 2.94 -10.19 0.86
N PRO A 82 2.41 -9.36 1.80
CA PRO A 82 1.42 -9.85 2.74
C PRO A 82 0.17 -10.37 2.04
N SER A 83 -0.30 -11.53 2.47
CA SER A 83 -1.57 -12.09 2.02
C SER A 83 -2.35 -12.66 3.20
N ARG A 84 -3.65 -12.84 2.99
CA ARG A 84 -4.54 -13.41 3.99
C ARG A 84 -4.73 -14.89 3.69
N TRP A 85 -4.22 -15.75 4.56
CA TRP A 85 -4.24 -17.21 4.38
C TRP A 85 -5.56 -17.83 4.84
N SER A 86 -5.69 -19.15 4.70
CA SER A 86 -6.90 -19.90 5.06
C SER A 86 -7.30 -19.78 6.53
N ASP A 87 -6.33 -19.52 7.42
CA ASP A 87 -6.53 -19.24 8.85
C ASP A 87 -7.11 -17.84 9.12
N LYS A 88 -7.32 -17.03 8.06
CA LYS A 88 -7.81 -15.66 8.09
C LYS A 88 -6.87 -14.70 8.81
N ARG A 89 -5.59 -15.01 8.91
CA ARG A 89 -4.56 -14.11 9.45
C ARG A 89 -3.70 -13.57 8.31
N TRP A 90 -3.01 -12.48 8.61
CA TRP A 90 -2.04 -11.89 7.70
C TRP A 90 -0.71 -12.58 7.87
N HIS A 91 -0.12 -12.97 6.74
CA HIS A 91 1.14 -13.67 6.67
C HIS A 91 1.99 -13.08 5.54
N ILE A 92 3.29 -13.39 5.56
CA ILE A 92 4.24 -12.99 4.52
C ILE A 92 4.76 -14.26 3.86
N GLY A 93 4.69 -14.35 2.53
CA GLY A 93 5.10 -15.53 1.79
C GLY A 93 3.94 -16.35 1.22
N LEU A 94 4.27 -17.53 0.70
CA LEU A 94 3.32 -18.50 0.19
C LEU A 94 2.79 -19.39 1.31
N GLU A 95 1.47 -19.54 1.36
CA GLU A 95 0.81 -20.48 2.28
C GLU A 95 1.36 -21.91 2.04
N GLY A 96 1.84 -22.55 3.11
CA GLY A 96 2.47 -23.87 3.05
C GLY A 96 3.98 -23.87 2.76
N ASN A 97 4.59 -22.71 2.52
CA ASN A 97 6.03 -22.49 2.44
C ASN A 97 6.43 -21.33 3.36
N GLU A 98 5.97 -21.36 4.61
CA GLU A 98 6.34 -20.37 5.62
C GLU A 98 7.87 -20.24 5.70
N PRO A 99 8.46 -19.07 5.43
CA PRO A 99 9.88 -18.87 5.65
C PRO A 99 10.23 -18.79 7.14
N PHE A 100 9.22 -18.60 8.00
CA PHE A 100 9.34 -18.58 9.45
C PHE A 100 8.67 -19.80 10.05
N ASP A 101 9.43 -20.87 10.22
CA ASP A 101 9.13 -21.86 11.26
C ASP A 101 9.44 -21.17 12.59
N SER A 102 8.40 -20.70 13.31
CA SER A 102 8.57 -20.24 14.69
C SER A 102 8.76 -21.46 15.59
N GLY A 103 9.88 -22.14 15.44
CA GLY A 103 10.37 -23.16 16.36
C GLY A 103 11.02 -22.50 17.57
N ASP A 104 10.20 -22.15 18.57
CA ASP A 104 10.29 -22.54 20.00
C ASP A 104 9.21 -21.82 20.83
#